data_AF-A0A9X3YHA9-F1
#
_entry.id   AF-A0A9X3YHA9-F1
#
_cell.length_a   1.000
_cell.length_b   1.000
_cell.length_c   1.000
_cell.angle_alpha   90.00
_cell.angle_beta   90.00
_cell.angle_gamma   90.00
#
_symmetry.space_group_name_H-M   'P 1'
#
loop_
_entity.id
_entity.type
_entity.pdbx_description
1 polymer ?
#
loop_
_entity_poly.entity_id
_entity_poly.type
_entity_poly.pdbx_seq_one_letter_code
_entity_poly.pdbx_strand_id
1 'polypeptide(L)'
;MKPVCRTIHAYVHGGRIGVLVEIGTDTDYALRTDEFAALCGDVAMHIAASNPADLDTLLAQAFVKDPARTVGDRVAEVASVLAERVAITRFVRWDQAPEVCEHPPEPPKRPAAILRGIS
;
A
#
# COMPACT_ATOMS: atom_id res chain seq x y z
N MET A 1 -11.39 1.14 23.23
CA MET A 1 -10.10 1.75 23.62
C MET A 1 -9.13 1.65 22.44
N LYS A 2 -8.31 2.66 22.16
CA LYS A 2 -7.35 2.64 21.03
C LYS A 2 -6.09 1.86 21.42
N PRO A 3 -5.40 1.14 20.49
CA PRO A 3 -4.17 0.41 20.81
C PRO A 3 -3.09 1.38 21.33
N VAL A 4 -2.22 0.90 22.20
CA VAL A 4 -1.21 1.73 22.90
C VAL A 4 0.04 1.85 22.03
N CYS A 5 0.53 0.72 21.54
CA CYS A 5 1.74 0.60 20.72
C CYS A 5 1.36 0.48 19.24
N ARG A 6 2.11 1.12 18.35
CA ARG A 6 1.85 1.11 16.90
C ARG A 6 3.12 1.10 16.09
N THR A 7 3.06 0.46 14.93
CA THR A 7 4.12 0.52 13.91
C THR A 7 3.52 0.85 12.55
N ILE A 8 4.36 1.41 11.67
CA ILE A 8 4.04 1.63 10.26
C ILE A 8 4.86 0.62 9.46
N HIS A 9 4.17 -0.18 8.64
CA HIS A 9 4.80 -1.09 7.69
C HIS A 9 4.65 -0.55 6.27
N ALA A 10 5.72 -0.65 5.49
CA ALA A 10 5.77 -0.20 4.10
C ALA A 10 5.92 -1.40 3.16
N TYR A 11 5.16 -1.40 2.07
CA TYR A 11 5.27 -2.39 1.00
C TYR A 11 5.30 -1.69 -0.36
N VAL A 12 6.22 -2.11 -1.23
CA VAL A 12 6.35 -1.57 -2.59
C VAL A 12 6.34 -2.73 -3.57
N HIS A 13 5.44 -2.68 -4.54
CA HIS A 13 5.30 -3.69 -5.59
C HIS A 13 5.78 -3.12 -6.93
N GLY A 14 6.87 -3.69 -7.45
CA GLY A 14 7.38 -3.38 -8.80
C GLY A 14 7.70 -1.90 -9.05
N GLY A 15 7.95 -1.11 -8.00
CA GLY A 15 8.18 0.35 -8.11
C GLY A 15 6.96 1.17 -8.52
N ARG A 16 5.78 0.53 -8.67
CA ARG A 16 4.55 1.15 -9.19
C ARG A 16 3.52 1.42 -8.09
N ILE A 17 3.30 0.43 -7.24
CA ILE A 17 2.33 0.48 -6.16
C ILE A 17 3.08 0.58 -4.84
N GLY A 18 2.79 1.60 -4.04
CA GLY A 18 3.31 1.78 -2.69
C GLY A 18 2.19 1.74 -1.66
N VAL A 19 2.42 1.07 -0.54
CA VAL A 19 1.49 0.98 0.58
C VAL A 19 2.20 1.34 1.87
N LEU A 20 1.54 2.16 2.70
CA LEU A 20 1.87 2.33 4.12
C LEU A 20 0.66 1.91 4.94
N VAL A 21 0.86 1.05 5.94
CA VAL A 21 -0.20 0.60 6.84
C VAL A 21 0.25 0.77 8.29
N GLU A 22 -0.62 1.33 9.13
CA GLU A 22 -0.40 1.44 10.57
C GLU A 22 -1.21 0.38 11.31
N ILE A 23 -0.50 -0.51 12.01
CA ILE A 23 -1.09 -1.57 12.83
C ILE A 23 -0.65 -1.36 14.27
N GLY A 24 -1.61 -1.49 15.19
CA GLY A 24 -1.39 -1.32 16.62
C GLY A 24 -1.71 -2.55 17.44
N THR A 25 -1.04 -2.65 18.59
CA THR A 25 -1.25 -3.66 19.63
C THR A 25 -1.18 -3.02 21.02
N ASP A 26 -1.42 -3.80 22.07
CA ASP A 26 -1.47 -3.28 23.44
C ASP A 26 -0.07 -3.14 24.09
N THR A 27 0.89 -3.99 23.71
CA THR A 27 2.26 -3.95 24.28
C THR A 27 3.35 -3.77 23.22
N ASP A 28 4.55 -3.40 23.66
CA ASP A 28 5.74 -3.36 22.81
C ASP A 28 6.32 -4.76 22.53
N TYR A 29 6.02 -5.75 23.38
CA TYR A 29 6.43 -7.13 23.18
C TYR A 29 5.84 -7.71 21.90
N ALA A 30 4.53 -7.55 21.68
CA ALA A 30 3.87 -8.02 20.47
C ALA A 30 4.41 -7.37 19.18
N LEU A 31 4.93 -6.14 19.23
CA LEU A 31 5.55 -5.50 18.05
C LEU A 31 6.82 -6.21 17.56
N ARG A 32 7.41 -7.07 18.40
CA ARG A 32 8.70 -7.74 18.15
C ARG A 32 8.54 -9.22 17.80
N THR A 33 7.31 -9.72 17.70
CA THR A 33 7.02 -11.11 17.35
C THR A 33 6.95 -11.31 15.83
N ASP A 34 7.31 -12.51 15.39
CA ASP A 34 7.26 -12.86 13.96
C ASP A 34 5.82 -12.91 13.45
N GLU A 35 4.85 -13.29 14.29
CA GLU A 35 3.44 -13.31 13.94
C GLU A 35 2.89 -11.92 13.63
N PHE A 36 3.25 -10.91 14.45
CA PHE A 36 2.84 -9.54 14.22
C PHE A 36 3.52 -8.94 12.99
N ALA A 37 4.83 -9.20 12.82
CA ALA A 37 5.58 -8.76 11.65
C ALA A 37 5.01 -9.38 10.35
N ALA A 38 4.66 -10.67 10.37
CA ALA A 38 4.04 -11.37 9.26
C ALA A 38 2.67 -10.77 8.92
N LEU A 39 1.82 -10.50 9.92
CA LEU A 39 0.53 -9.82 9.71
C LEU A 39 0.70 -8.47 9.01
N CYS A 40 1.69 -7.67 9.43
CA CYS A 40 1.96 -6.36 8.83
C CYS A 40 2.29 -6.47 7.34
N GLY A 41 3.18 -7.40 6.97
CA GLY A 41 3.54 -7.63 5.57
C GLY A 41 2.38 -8.19 4.75
N ASP A 42 1.64 -9.15 5.32
CA ASP A 42 0.46 -9.77 4.70
C ASP A 42 -0.62 -8.75 4.37
N VAL A 43 -0.96 -7.89 5.33
CA VAL A 43 -1.96 -6.83 5.16
C VAL A 43 -1.49 -5.79 4.16
N ALA A 44 -0.22 -5.36 4.20
CA ALA A 44 0.31 -4.38 3.26
C ALA A 44 0.30 -4.91 1.81
N MET A 45 0.69 -6.17 1.61
CA MET A 45 0.62 -6.85 0.31
C MET A 45 -0.83 -6.99 -0.16
N HIS A 46 -1.75 -7.36 0.74
CA HIS A 46 -3.17 -7.46 0.43
C HIS A 46 -3.73 -6.12 -0.06
N ILE A 47 -3.51 -5.03 0.69
CA ILE A 47 -3.93 -3.67 0.31
C ILE A 47 -3.40 -3.31 -1.08
N ALA A 48 -2.13 -3.61 -1.36
CA ALA A 48 -1.52 -3.31 -2.66
C ALA A 48 -2.27 -3.98 -3.82
N ALA A 49 -2.70 -5.23 -3.62
CA ALA A 49 -3.40 -6.04 -4.61
C ALA A 49 -4.91 -5.74 -4.72
N SER A 50 -5.59 -5.46 -3.60
CA SER A 50 -7.05 -5.36 -3.55
C SER A 50 -7.61 -3.95 -3.62
N ASN A 51 -6.78 -2.92 -3.43
CA ASN A 51 -7.16 -1.50 -3.47
C ASN A 51 -8.47 -1.18 -2.70
N PRO A 52 -8.57 -1.51 -1.40
CA PRO A 52 -9.75 -1.23 -0.61
C PRO A 52 -9.96 0.28 -0.46
N ALA A 53 -11.23 0.72 -0.49
CA ALA A 53 -11.57 2.13 -0.35
C ALA A 53 -11.36 2.66 1.09
N ASP A 54 -11.58 1.81 2.09
CA ASP A 54 -11.53 2.13 3.50
C ASP A 54 -11.24 0.88 4.37
N LEU A 55 -11.20 1.07 5.69
CA LEU A 55 -10.92 0.00 6.66
C LEU A 55 -12.02 -1.07 6.69
N ASP A 56 -13.29 -0.68 6.60
CA ASP A 56 -14.41 -1.61 6.67
C ASP A 56 -14.39 -2.54 5.44
N THR A 57 -14.15 -1.96 4.26
CA THR A 57 -13.94 -2.71 3.02
C THR A 57 -12.74 -3.63 3.11
N LEU A 58 -11.60 -3.15 3.63
CA LEU A 58 -10.39 -3.97 3.81
C LEU A 58 -10.67 -5.18 4.70
N LEU A 59 -11.30 -4.99 5.86
CA LEU A 59 -11.53 -6.08 6.81
C LEU A 59 -12.50 -7.13 6.28
N ALA A 60 -13.45 -6.75 5.43
CA ALA A 60 -14.44 -7.65 4.82
C ALA A 60 -13.91 -8.42 3.60
N GLN A 61 -12.78 -8.01 3.00
CA GLN A 61 -12.22 -8.66 1.82
C GLN A 61 -11.71 -10.07 2.13
N ALA A 62 -11.90 -11.00 1.19
CA ALA A 62 -11.27 -12.31 1.22
C ALA A 62 -9.74 -12.16 1.14
N PHE A 63 -9.03 -12.85 2.02
CA PHE A 63 -7.59 -12.66 2.16
C PHE A 63 -6.83 -13.25 0.97
N VAL A 64 -5.90 -12.48 0.40
CA VAL A 64 -5.22 -12.82 -0.87
C VAL A 64 -4.42 -14.13 -0.79
N LYS A 65 -3.86 -14.45 0.38
CA LYS A 65 -3.11 -15.71 0.57
C LYS A 65 -3.99 -16.89 0.94
N ASP A 66 -5.19 -16.64 1.45
CA ASP A 66 -6.17 -17.67 1.81
C ASP A 66 -7.59 -17.13 1.64
N PRO A 67 -8.19 -17.31 0.45
CA PRO A 67 -9.52 -16.77 0.15
C PRO A 67 -10.66 -17.36 0.98
N ALA A 68 -10.42 -18.42 1.77
CA ALA A 68 -11.42 -19.03 2.63
C ALA A 68 -11.72 -18.19 3.89
N ARG A 69 -10.89 -17.18 4.19
CA ARG A 69 -11.06 -16.28 5.34
C ARG A 69 -10.94 -14.81 4.91
N THR A 70 -11.48 -13.92 5.72
CA THR A 70 -11.34 -12.47 5.51
C THR A 70 -10.03 -11.92 6.08
N VAL A 71 -9.65 -10.70 5.71
CA VAL A 71 -8.56 -9.98 6.37
C VAL A 71 -8.87 -9.79 7.86
N GLY A 72 -10.14 -9.50 8.21
CA GLY A 72 -10.59 -9.40 9.59
C GLY A 72 -10.34 -10.68 10.39
N ASP A 73 -10.64 -11.84 9.81
CA ASP A 73 -10.37 -13.14 10.44
C ASP A 73 -8.87 -13.35 10.68
N ARG A 74 -8.03 -12.97 9.71
CA ARG A 74 -6.57 -13.07 9.86
C ARG A 74 -6.05 -12.16 10.98
N VAL A 75 -6.58 -10.94 11.11
CA VAL A 75 -6.23 -10.04 12.22
C VAL A 75 -6.68 -10.63 13.55
N ALA A 76 -7.89 -11.18 13.63
CA ALA A 76 -8.41 -11.81 14.84
C ALA A 76 -7.64 -13.06 15.26
N GLU A 77 -7.19 -13.88 14.29
CA GLU A 77 -6.32 -15.04 14.53
C GLU A 77 -5.01 -14.61 15.20
N VAL A 78 -4.33 -13.61 14.64
CA VAL A 78 -3.06 -13.11 15.21
C VAL A 78 -3.28 -12.45 16.57
N ALA A 79 -4.37 -11.70 16.74
CA ALA A 79 -4.76 -11.17 18.04
C ALA A 79 -4.95 -12.29 19.09
N SER A 80 -5.58 -13.39 18.69
CA SER A 80 -5.78 -14.56 19.57
C SER A 80 -4.46 -15.25 19.91
N VAL A 81 -3.53 -15.38 18.95
CA VAL A 81 -2.22 -16.01 19.16
C VAL A 81 -1.36 -15.19 20.12
N LEU A 82 -1.38 -13.86 19.97
CA LEU A 82 -0.61 -12.95 20.82
C LEU A 82 -1.28 -12.67 22.17
N ALA A 83 -2.53 -13.11 22.36
CA ALA A 83 -3.36 -12.76 23.51
C ALA A 83 -3.45 -11.24 23.75
N GLU A 84 -3.43 -10.46 22.66
CA GLU A 84 -3.45 -9.00 22.66
C GLU A 84 -4.45 -8.47 21.64
N ARG A 85 -4.95 -7.25 21.85
CA ARG A 85 -5.77 -6.60 20.85
C ARG A 85 -4.91 -6.11 19.69
N VAL A 86 -5.09 -6.67 18.50
CA VAL A 86 -4.46 -6.18 17.27
C VAL A 86 -5.47 -5.43 16.42
N ALA A 87 -5.09 -4.28 15.84
CA ALA A 87 -5.97 -3.51 14.96
C ALA A 87 -5.21 -2.74 13.88
N ILE A 88 -5.75 -2.78 12.66
CA ILE A 88 -5.37 -1.88 11.57
C ILE A 88 -6.05 -0.53 11.85
N THR A 89 -5.29 0.56 11.81
CA THR A 89 -5.78 1.89 12.22
C THR A 89 -5.91 2.87 11.07
N ARG A 90 -5.03 2.76 10.06
CA ARG A 90 -5.08 3.53 8.82
C ARG A 90 -4.14 2.90 7.80
N PHE A 91 -4.39 3.19 6.53
CA PHE A 91 -3.46 2.89 5.46
C PHE A 91 -3.57 3.93 4.36
N VAL A 92 -2.55 3.98 3.52
CA VAL A 92 -2.58 4.67 2.23
C VAL A 92 -2.02 3.72 1.18
N ARG A 93 -2.66 3.70 0.02
CA ARG A 93 -2.17 3.04 -1.19
C ARG A 93 -1.95 4.10 -2.25
N TRP A 94 -0.76 4.09 -2.82
CA TRP A 94 -0.39 4.91 -3.96
C TRP A 94 -0.19 4.01 -5.17
N ASP A 95 -0.75 4.38 -6.30
CA ASP A 95 -0.58 3.68 -7.58
C ASP A 95 -0.20 4.71 -8.64
N GLN A 96 1.03 4.64 -9.12
CA GLN A 96 1.44 5.39 -10.30
C GLN A 96 1.25 4.48 -11.50
N ALA A 97 0.15 4.64 -12.25
CA ALA A 97 0.18 4.18 -13.64
C ALA A 97 1.33 4.92 -14.34
N PRO A 98 2.17 4.26 -15.14
CA PRO A 98 3.24 4.96 -15.85
C PRO A 98 2.61 6.08 -16.68
N GLU A 99 2.95 7.34 -16.39
CA GLU A 99 2.71 8.43 -17.32
C GLU A 99 3.57 8.14 -18.56
N VAL A 100 2.92 7.67 -19.63
CA VAL A 100 3.56 7.68 -20.93
C VAL A 100 3.61 9.14 -21.33
N CYS A 101 4.81 9.71 -21.51
CA CYS A 101 4.96 11.01 -22.19
C CYS A 101 4.44 10.86 -23.63
N GLU A 102 3.13 11.01 -23.84
CA GLU A 102 2.50 10.98 -25.17
C GLU A 102 2.79 12.24 -26.01
N HIS A 103 3.75 13.07 -25.59
CA HIS A 103 4.20 14.21 -26.36
C HIS A 103 5.61 13.98 -26.92
N PRO A 104 5.76 13.34 -28.10
CA PRO A 104 6.98 13.53 -28.87
C PRO A 104 7.16 15.04 -29.08
N PRO A 105 8.36 15.60 -28.93
CA PRO A 105 8.57 17.02 -29.12
C PRO A 105 8.05 17.41 -30.51
N GLU A 106 7.03 18.29 -30.56
CA GLU A 106 6.58 18.84 -31.84
C GLU A 106 7.82 19.47 -32.51
N PRO A 107 8.14 19.11 -33.77
CA PRO A 107 9.21 19.77 -34.48
C PRO A 107 8.91 21.28 -34.49
N PRO A 108 9.94 22.13 -34.32
CA PRO A 108 9.75 23.57 -34.20
C PRO A 108 8.91 24.10 -35.37
N LYS A 109 7.83 24.83 -35.07
CA LYS A 109 6.83 25.34 -36.04
C LYS A 109 7.35 26.43 -36.99
N ARG A 110 8.65 26.52 -37.22
CA ARG A 110 9.21 27.43 -38.23
C ARG A 110 10.10 26.64 -39.16
N PRO A 111 9.84 26.65 -40.48
CA PRO A 111 10.85 26.18 -41.41
C PRO A 111 12.12 26.98 -41.13
N ALA A 112 13.26 26.29 -41.06
CA ALA A 112 14.57 26.93 -41.01
C ALA A 112 14.55 28.05 -42.06
N ALA A 113 14.56 29.30 -41.59
CA ALA A 113 14.57 30.44 -42.48
C ALA A 113 15.83 30.31 -43.33
N ILE A 114 15.65 29.85 -44.56
CA ILE A 114 16.67 29.96 -45.59
C ILE A 114 16.88 31.46 -45.72
N LEU A 115 17.98 31.95 -45.17
CA LEU A 115 18.52 33.27 -45.48
C LEU A 115 18.81 33.30 -46.99
N ARG A 116 17.78 33.61 -47.79
CA ARG A 116 17.98 34.13 -49.14
C ARG A 116 18.40 35.59 -48.96
N GLY A 117 19.58 35.88 -49.48
CA GLY A 117 20.43 36.99 -49.07
C GLY A 117 19.93 38.39 -49.38
N ILE A 118 20.59 39.34 -48.73
CA ILE A 118 20.68 40.78 -49.01
C ILE A 118 21.99 41.18 -48.29
N SER A 119 23.10 41.65 -48.88
CA SER A 119 23.48 42.18 -50.19
C SER A 119 24.89 41.72 -50.56
#